data_AF-A0A4Y4D8Y3-F1
#
_entry.id   AF-A0A4Y4D8Y3-F1
#
_cell.length_a   1.000
_cell.length_b   1.000
_cell.length_c   1.000
_cell.angle_alpha   90.00
_cell.angle_beta   90.00
_cell.angle_gamma   90.00
#
_symmetry.space_group_name_H-M   'P 1'
#
loop_
_entity.id
_entity.type
_entity.pdbx_description
1 polymer ?
#
loop_
_entity_poly.entity_id
_entity_poly.type
_entity_poly.pdbx_seq_one_letter_code
_entity_poly.pdbx_strand_id
1 'polypeptide(L)'
;MSYEPQQPRPDYRSEGGRGIGGPDPHVSQYQGAPRTGSSGPQDDEKTVAVLTHLAGPVAALVSAGWLGFVGPLVVWFIYKDKSPFLRGAAAGAFNFNVTLWLVNVAGWICIFTVILLPLGVALIIAYWVMLLVCHIMAAVKAGRGEVYRYPMQLPILH
;
A
#
# COMPACT_ATOMS: atom_id res chain seq x y z
N MET A 1 7.36 14.59 80.52
CA MET A 1 7.01 15.07 79.16
C MET A 1 8.22 14.83 78.29
N SER A 2 8.20 13.72 77.55
CA SER A 2 9.32 13.26 76.72
C SER A 2 9.05 13.68 75.28
N TYR A 3 9.96 14.44 74.67
CA TYR A 3 10.00 14.68 73.23
C TYR A 3 11.02 13.72 72.63
N GLU A 4 10.57 12.89 71.69
CA GLU A 4 11.42 12.00 70.89
C GLU A 4 11.84 12.76 69.61
N PRO A 5 13.13 12.97 69.33
CA PRO A 5 13.57 13.57 68.07
C PRO A 5 13.61 12.50 66.96
N GLN A 6 12.83 12.69 65.90
CA GLN A 6 12.89 11.86 64.69
C GLN A 6 14.23 12.09 63.96
N GLN A 7 15.01 11.02 63.76
CA GLN A 7 16.22 11.05 62.92
C GLN A 7 15.88 10.84 61.43
N PRO A 8 16.54 11.53 60.49
CA PRO A 8 16.27 11.39 59.05
C PRO A 8 16.75 10.04 58.49
N ARG A 9 15.98 9.41 57.59
CA ARG A 9 16.40 8.21 56.86
C ARG A 9 17.51 8.54 55.84
N PRO A 10 18.63 7.81 55.82
CA PRO A 10 19.59 7.90 54.72
C PRO A 10 19.10 7.12 53.48
N ASP A 11 19.15 7.78 52.34
CA ASP A 11 18.81 7.25 51.02
C ASP A 11 20.06 6.59 50.40
N TYR A 12 20.09 5.26 50.30
CA TYR A 12 21.20 4.54 49.66
C TYR A 12 20.75 3.93 48.33
N ARG A 13 20.92 4.74 47.28
CA ARG A 13 21.14 4.30 45.91
C ARG A 13 22.29 3.27 45.90
N SER A 14 22.03 2.04 45.45
CA SER A 14 23.05 1.01 45.24
C SER A 14 23.29 0.77 43.74
N GLU A 15 24.36 1.37 43.23
CA GLU A 15 25.07 0.89 42.04
C GLU A 15 26.00 -0.28 42.41
N GLY A 16 26.09 -1.27 41.53
CA GLY A 16 27.30 -2.08 41.35
C GLY A 16 27.37 -3.42 42.08
N GLY A 17 26.98 -4.51 41.40
CA GLY A 17 27.30 -5.89 41.80
C GLY A 17 27.59 -6.77 40.59
N ARG A 18 28.88 -6.93 40.23
CA ARG A 18 29.34 -7.97 39.29
C ARG A 18 29.14 -9.34 39.94
N GLY A 19 28.25 -10.16 39.39
CA GLY A 19 28.08 -11.57 39.74
C GLY A 19 28.44 -12.47 38.57
N ILE A 20 29.51 -13.24 38.71
CA ILE A 20 29.85 -14.37 37.83
C ILE A 20 28.95 -15.54 38.24
N GLY A 21 28.10 -16.01 37.33
CA GLY A 21 27.22 -17.17 37.49
C GLY A 21 27.26 -18.05 36.23
N GLY A 22 27.37 -19.36 36.42
CA GLY A 22 27.71 -20.36 35.39
C GLY A 22 26.65 -20.58 34.28
N PRO A 23 26.94 -21.46 33.31
CA PRO A 23 26.05 -21.71 32.19
C PRO A 23 24.86 -22.60 32.61
N ASP A 24 23.67 -22.00 32.69
CA ASP A 24 22.39 -22.74 32.80
C ASP A 24 22.07 -23.48 31.50
N PRO A 25 21.89 -24.81 31.50
CA PRO A 25 21.65 -25.58 30.29
C PRO A 25 20.16 -25.88 30.06
N HIS A 26 19.25 -24.91 30.19
CA HIS A 26 17.84 -25.12 29.81
C HIS A 26 17.15 -23.82 29.39
N VAL A 27 17.42 -23.33 28.18
CA VAL A 27 16.44 -22.49 27.46
C VAL A 27 16.29 -23.02 26.04
N SER A 28 15.21 -23.76 25.85
CA SER A 28 14.65 -24.20 24.58
C SER A 28 14.40 -23.00 23.66
N GLN A 29 15.34 -22.65 22.77
CA GLN A 29 15.09 -21.71 21.69
C GLN A 29 14.45 -22.42 20.50
N TYR A 30 13.16 -22.74 20.62
CA TYR A 30 12.28 -22.74 19.45
C TYR A 30 12.05 -21.27 19.06
N GLN A 31 13.01 -20.65 18.37
CA GLN A 31 12.89 -19.28 17.88
C GLN A 31 12.10 -19.25 16.56
N GLY A 32 10.82 -19.62 16.61
CA GLY A 32 9.83 -19.19 15.63
C GLY A 32 9.31 -17.81 16.01
N ALA A 33 10.17 -16.80 16.03
CA ALA A 33 9.77 -15.44 16.39
C ALA A 33 9.14 -14.74 15.17
N PRO A 34 7.93 -14.13 15.29
CA PRO A 34 7.42 -13.23 14.27
C PRO A 34 8.38 -12.05 14.17
N ARG A 35 8.89 -11.77 12.96
CA ARG A 35 9.76 -10.62 12.72
C ARG A 35 8.96 -9.31 12.84
N THR A 36 8.81 -8.81 14.06
CA THR A 36 8.54 -7.40 14.34
C THR A 36 9.83 -6.62 14.05
N GLY A 37 10.00 -6.17 12.80
CA GLY A 37 11.28 -5.55 12.40
C GLY A 37 11.35 -4.77 11.08
N SER A 38 10.25 -4.49 10.38
CA SER A 38 10.24 -3.46 9.34
C SER A 38 9.10 -2.48 9.60
N SER A 39 9.43 -1.23 9.90
CA SER A 39 8.47 -0.13 10.08
C SER A 39 7.81 0.32 8.77
N GLY A 40 8.09 -0.35 7.64
CA GLY A 40 7.51 -0.08 6.33
C GLY A 40 7.48 -1.33 5.45
N PRO A 41 6.95 -1.20 4.22
CA PRO A 41 6.82 -2.31 3.28
C PRO A 41 8.17 -2.95 2.96
N GLN A 42 8.17 -4.27 2.81
CA GLN A 42 9.36 -5.01 2.38
C GLN A 42 9.63 -4.76 0.88
N ASP A 43 10.86 -5.04 0.42
CA ASP A 43 11.26 -4.73 -0.97
C ASP A 43 10.52 -5.59 -2.01
N ASP A 44 10.14 -6.81 -1.65
CA ASP A 44 9.25 -7.66 -2.44
C ASP A 44 7.84 -7.05 -2.54
N GLU A 45 7.28 -6.54 -1.45
CA GLU A 45 6.00 -5.84 -1.45
C GLU A 45 6.03 -4.56 -2.30
N LYS A 46 7.11 -3.78 -2.24
CA LYS A 46 7.29 -2.61 -3.12
C LYS A 46 7.32 -3.02 -4.58
N THR A 47 8.03 -4.11 -4.90
CA THR A 47 8.11 -4.65 -6.26
C THR A 47 6.73 -5.08 -6.75
N VAL A 48 5.98 -5.84 -5.95
CA VAL A 48 4.61 -6.25 -6.29
C VAL A 48 3.70 -5.02 -6.44
N ALA A 49 3.82 -4.01 -5.59
CA ALA A 49 3.03 -2.77 -5.70
C ALA A 49 3.33 -2.01 -7.01
N VAL A 50 4.60 -1.89 -7.40
CA VAL A 50 5.00 -1.31 -8.69
C VAL A 50 4.35 -2.09 -9.83
N LEU A 51 4.46 -3.43 -9.84
CA LEU A 51 3.85 -4.27 -10.85
C LEU A 51 2.33 -4.13 -10.88
N THR A 52 1.69 -3.95 -9.72
CA THR A 52 0.25 -3.74 -9.61
C THR A 52 -0.20 -2.47 -10.33
N HIS A 53 0.53 -1.36 -10.14
CA HIS A 53 0.24 -0.11 -10.83
C HIS A 53 0.54 -0.20 -12.33
N LEU A 54 1.58 -0.94 -12.74
CA LEU A 54 1.90 -1.11 -14.16
C LEU A 54 0.97 -2.12 -14.88
N ALA A 55 0.40 -3.07 -14.14
CA ALA A 55 -0.48 -4.09 -14.72
C ALA A 55 -1.73 -3.48 -15.36
N GLY A 56 -2.23 -2.36 -14.82
CA GLY A 56 -3.42 -1.70 -15.35
C GLY A 56 -3.22 -1.13 -16.76
N PRO A 57 -2.23 -0.24 -16.97
CA PRO A 57 -1.87 0.26 -18.30
C PRO A 57 -1.52 -0.84 -19.30
N VAL A 58 -0.79 -1.87 -18.88
CA VAL A 58 -0.42 -3.01 -19.76
C VAL A 58 -1.68 -3.78 -20.18
N ALA A 59 -2.55 -4.14 -19.24
CA ALA A 59 -3.79 -4.84 -19.54
C ALA A 59 -4.73 -3.99 -20.41
N ALA A 60 -4.81 -2.68 -20.15
CA ALA A 60 -5.55 -1.74 -20.99
C ALA A 60 -4.99 -1.70 -22.41
N LEU A 61 -3.67 -1.63 -22.60
CA LEU A 61 -3.07 -1.61 -23.93
C LEU A 61 -3.40 -2.87 -24.73
N VAL A 62 -3.22 -4.05 -24.13
CA VAL A 62 -3.47 -5.35 -24.79
C VAL A 62 -4.95 -5.57 -25.09
N SER A 63 -5.84 -4.96 -24.30
CA SER A 63 -7.30 -5.10 -24.45
C SER A 63 -7.98 -3.90 -25.09
N ALA A 64 -7.24 -2.95 -25.65
CA ALA A 64 -7.79 -1.68 -26.17
C ALA A 64 -8.68 -0.91 -25.16
N GLY A 65 -8.29 -0.92 -23.88
CA GLY A 65 -8.89 -0.17 -22.79
C GLY A 65 -9.98 -0.91 -22.00
N TRP A 66 -10.30 -2.16 -22.37
CA TRP A 66 -11.43 -2.89 -21.78
C TRP A 66 -11.11 -3.62 -20.47
N LEU A 67 -9.86 -4.07 -20.27
CA LEU A 67 -9.47 -4.95 -19.16
C LEU A 67 -8.43 -4.33 -18.21
N GLY A 68 -8.28 -3.01 -18.22
CA GLY A 68 -7.28 -2.30 -17.41
C GLY A 68 -7.39 -2.50 -15.89
N PHE A 69 -8.54 -2.93 -15.37
CA PHE A 69 -8.72 -3.18 -13.93
C PHE A 69 -8.35 -4.60 -13.48
N VAL A 70 -8.15 -5.55 -14.41
CA VAL A 70 -7.99 -6.97 -14.07
C VAL A 70 -6.70 -7.24 -13.28
N GLY A 71 -5.58 -6.67 -13.71
CA GLY A 71 -4.29 -6.85 -13.03
C GLY A 71 -4.33 -6.48 -11.54
N PRO A 72 -4.73 -5.24 -11.19
CA PRO A 72 -4.92 -4.83 -9.80
C PRO A 72 -5.91 -5.68 -9.02
N LEU A 73 -7.01 -6.12 -9.65
CA LEU A 73 -8.01 -6.97 -9.00
C LEU A 73 -7.42 -8.32 -8.57
N VAL A 74 -6.62 -8.95 -9.44
CA VAL A 74 -5.93 -10.21 -9.14
C VAL A 74 -4.98 -10.03 -7.96
N VAL A 75 -4.18 -8.96 -7.95
CA VAL A 75 -3.28 -8.67 -6.83
C VAL A 75 -4.05 -8.45 -5.54
N TRP A 76 -5.15 -7.69 -5.58
CA TRP A 76 -5.98 -7.44 -4.39
C TRP A 76 -6.48 -8.75 -3.79
N PHE A 77 -7.01 -9.68 -4.59
CA PHE A 77 -7.45 -10.99 -4.09
C PHE A 77 -6.33 -11.81 -3.44
N ILE A 78 -5.13 -11.78 -4.00
CA ILE A 78 -3.98 -12.55 -3.47
C ILE A 78 -3.46 -11.94 -2.16
N TYR A 79 -3.40 -10.61 -2.07
CA TYR A 79 -2.67 -9.92 -1.00
C TYR A 79 -3.54 -9.17 0.02
N LYS A 80 -4.87 -9.11 -0.14
CA LYS A 80 -5.78 -8.36 0.75
C LYS A 80 -5.63 -8.69 2.25
N ASP A 81 -5.33 -9.95 2.59
CA ASP A 81 -5.17 -10.38 3.98
C ASP A 81 -3.70 -10.55 4.39
N LYS A 82 -2.76 -10.36 3.44
CA LYS A 82 -1.32 -10.61 3.65
C LYS A 82 -0.55 -9.33 3.94
N SER A 83 -0.89 -8.24 3.27
CA SER A 83 -0.14 -6.98 3.34
C SER A 83 -1.08 -5.78 3.23
N PRO A 84 -1.19 -4.95 4.28
CA PRO A 84 -1.99 -3.72 4.23
C PRO A 84 -1.52 -2.76 3.14
N PHE A 85 -0.21 -2.71 2.88
CA PHE A 85 0.37 -1.87 1.83
C PHE A 85 -0.08 -2.32 0.43
N LEU A 86 0.05 -3.61 0.12
CA LEU A 86 -0.41 -4.16 -1.16
C LEU A 86 -1.91 -4.12 -1.32
N ARG A 87 -2.68 -4.34 -0.24
CA ARG A 87 -4.13 -4.17 -0.27
C ARG A 87 -4.50 -2.76 -0.72
N GLY A 88 -3.91 -1.74 -0.08
CA GLY A 88 -4.16 -0.34 -0.42
C GLY A 88 -3.73 0.03 -1.85
N ALA A 89 -2.55 -0.42 -2.28
CA ALA A 89 -2.06 -0.17 -3.64
C ALA A 89 -2.96 -0.80 -4.71
N ALA A 90 -3.34 -2.06 -4.52
CA ALA A 90 -4.20 -2.80 -5.44
C ALA A 90 -5.64 -2.27 -5.46
N ALA A 91 -6.22 -1.97 -4.29
CA ALA A 91 -7.54 -1.36 -4.18
C ALA A 91 -7.58 0.01 -4.86
N GLY A 92 -6.61 0.88 -4.59
CA GLY A 92 -6.51 2.20 -5.22
C GLY A 92 -6.39 2.12 -6.75
N ALA A 93 -5.50 1.26 -7.25
CA ALA A 93 -5.32 1.06 -8.69
C ALA A 93 -6.57 0.49 -9.37
N PHE A 94 -7.25 -0.48 -8.74
CA PHE A 94 -8.51 -1.04 -9.24
C PHE A 94 -9.60 0.04 -9.30
N ASN A 95 -9.84 0.73 -8.19
CA ASN A 95 -10.85 1.77 -8.04
C ASN A 95 -10.69 2.87 -9.10
N PHE A 96 -9.46 3.30 -9.35
CA PHE A 96 -9.15 4.28 -10.40
C PHE A 96 -9.38 3.72 -11.80
N ASN A 97 -8.94 2.49 -12.08
CA ASN A 97 -9.16 1.87 -13.39
C ASN A 97 -10.65 1.67 -13.70
N VAL A 98 -11.50 1.41 -12.70
CA VAL A 98 -12.96 1.38 -12.90
C VAL A 98 -13.49 2.76 -13.29
N THR A 99 -13.07 3.84 -12.61
CA THR A 99 -13.43 5.21 -13.01
C THR A 99 -13.02 5.47 -14.47
N LEU A 100 -11.76 5.19 -14.82
CA LEU A 100 -11.27 5.40 -16.17
C LEU A 100 -11.99 4.52 -17.20
N TRP A 101 -12.34 3.29 -16.85
CA TRP A 101 -13.11 2.40 -17.71
C TRP A 101 -14.48 2.98 -18.05
N LEU A 102 -15.18 3.59 -17.06
CA LEU A 102 -16.43 4.30 -17.30
C LEU A 102 -16.25 5.51 -18.25
N VAL A 103 -15.17 6.27 -18.08
CA VAL A 103 -14.82 7.37 -19.00
C VAL A 103 -14.59 6.85 -20.43
N ASN A 104 -13.89 5.73 -20.58
CA ASN A 104 -13.65 5.09 -21.87
C ASN A 104 -14.97 4.65 -22.52
N VAL A 105 -15.85 3.97 -21.77
CA VAL A 105 -17.18 3.55 -22.24
C VAL A 105 -18.02 4.76 -22.70
N ALA A 106 -18.05 5.83 -21.92
CA ALA A 106 -18.74 7.06 -22.30
C ALA A 106 -18.16 7.68 -23.58
N GLY A 107 -16.84 7.69 -23.72
CA GLY A 107 -16.15 8.13 -24.93
C GLY A 107 -16.59 7.35 -26.17
N TRP A 108 -16.63 6.01 -26.08
CA TRP A 108 -17.11 5.15 -27.16
C TRP A 108 -18.57 5.38 -27.52
N ILE A 109 -19.45 5.58 -26.52
CA ILE A 109 -20.87 5.90 -26.76
C ILE A 109 -21.00 7.22 -27.54
N CYS A 110 -20.25 8.26 -27.16
CA CYS A 110 -20.30 9.56 -27.83
C CYS A 110 -19.86 9.51 -29.30
N ILE A 111 -18.90 8.66 -29.65
CA ILE A 111 -18.37 8.52 -31.02
C ILE A 111 -19.45 8.08 -32.02
N PHE A 112 -20.46 7.32 -31.60
CA PHE A 112 -21.53 6.85 -32.49
C PHE A 112 -22.47 7.96 -32.98
N THR A 113 -22.36 9.18 -32.44
CA THR A 113 -23.14 10.33 -32.91
C THR A 113 -22.23 11.37 -33.55
N VAL A 114 -22.63 11.92 -34.70
CA VAL A 114 -21.84 12.95 -35.40
C VAL A 114 -21.65 14.21 -34.53
N ILE A 115 -22.66 14.53 -33.71
CA ILE A 115 -22.66 15.72 -32.86
C ILE A 115 -21.68 15.56 -31.67
N LEU A 116 -21.63 14.39 -31.02
CA LEU A 116 -20.76 14.18 -29.85
C LEU A 116 -19.39 13.61 -30.21
N LEU A 117 -19.10 13.39 -31.50
CA LEU A 117 -17.82 12.85 -31.95
C LEU A 117 -16.60 13.62 -31.37
N PRO A 118 -16.54 14.96 -31.37
CA PRO A 118 -15.40 15.68 -30.79
C PRO A 118 -15.24 15.42 -29.29
N LEU A 119 -16.36 15.33 -28.56
CA LEU A 119 -16.36 15.01 -27.13
C LEU A 119 -15.88 13.58 -26.88
N GLY A 120 -16.35 12.62 -27.68
CA GLY A 120 -15.91 11.22 -27.59
C GLY A 120 -14.42 11.06 -27.78
N VAL A 121 -13.85 11.71 -28.80
CA VAL A 121 -12.39 11.74 -29.03
C VAL A 121 -11.65 12.37 -27.85
N ALA A 122 -12.14 13.49 -27.31
CA ALA A 122 -11.53 14.14 -26.16
C ALA A 122 -11.52 13.25 -24.91
N LEU A 123 -12.61 12.52 -24.64
CA LEU A 123 -12.72 11.60 -23.51
C LEU A 123 -11.74 10.42 -23.63
N ILE A 124 -11.59 9.84 -24.83
CA ILE A 124 -10.65 8.74 -25.06
C ILE A 124 -9.20 9.22 -24.90
N ILE A 125 -8.86 10.42 -25.39
CA ILE A 125 -7.53 11.02 -25.17
C ILE A 125 -7.30 11.22 -23.67
N ALA A 126 -8.27 11.81 -22.96
CA ALA A 126 -8.18 12.02 -21.52
C ALA A 126 -7.99 10.71 -20.75
N TYR A 127 -8.71 9.65 -21.14
CA TYR A 127 -8.52 8.30 -20.60
C TYR A 127 -7.06 7.83 -20.70
N TRP A 128 -6.46 7.84 -21.90
CA TRP A 128 -5.09 7.34 -22.09
C TRP A 128 -4.05 8.19 -21.38
N VAL A 129 -4.21 9.51 -21.35
CA VAL A 129 -3.30 10.42 -20.64
C VAL A 129 -3.37 10.18 -19.13
N MET A 130 -4.58 10.15 -18.56
CA MET A 130 -4.77 9.90 -17.12
C MET A 130 -4.28 8.52 -16.71
N LEU A 131 -4.55 7.51 -17.54
CA LEU A 131 -4.07 6.14 -17.33
C LEU A 131 -2.55 6.12 -17.20
N LEU A 132 -1.81 6.68 -18.16
CA LEU A 132 -0.35 6.66 -18.09
C LEU A 132 0.20 7.53 -16.97
N VAL A 133 -0.21 8.79 -16.86
CA VAL A 133 0.39 9.73 -15.90
C VAL A 133 0.15 9.25 -14.46
N CYS A 134 -1.08 8.92 -14.09
CA CYS A 134 -1.39 8.52 -12.73
C CYS A 134 -0.76 7.18 -12.35
N HIS A 135 -0.73 6.19 -13.25
CA HIS A 135 -0.11 4.89 -12.95
C HIS A 135 1.41 4.96 -12.87
N ILE A 136 2.08 5.77 -13.69
CA ILE A 136 3.52 5.98 -13.55
C ILE A 136 3.84 6.68 -12.23
N MET A 137 3.10 7.73 -11.86
CA MET A 137 3.28 8.39 -10.56
C MET A 137 3.05 7.43 -9.38
N ALA A 138 2.03 6.56 -9.49
CA ALA A 138 1.73 5.55 -8.49
C ALA A 138 2.84 4.50 -8.37
N ALA A 139 3.33 3.99 -9.50
CA ALA A 139 4.43 3.03 -9.55
C ALA A 139 5.71 3.60 -8.93
N VAL A 140 6.09 4.84 -9.29
CA VAL A 140 7.27 5.50 -8.73
C VAL A 140 7.14 5.68 -7.20
N LYS A 141 5.95 6.06 -6.70
CA LYS A 141 5.68 6.17 -5.26
C LYS A 141 5.70 4.82 -4.55
N ALA A 142 5.10 3.79 -5.15
CA ALA A 142 5.10 2.43 -4.62
C ALA A 142 6.51 1.86 -4.50
N GLY A 143 7.41 2.18 -5.45
CA GLY A 143 8.82 1.82 -5.38
C GLY A 143 9.56 2.43 -4.18
N ARG A 144 9.06 3.56 -3.64
CA ARG A 144 9.56 4.17 -2.40
C ARG A 144 8.85 3.66 -1.13
N GLY A 145 7.89 2.75 -1.27
CA GLY A 145 7.04 2.30 -0.16
C GLY A 145 5.94 3.30 0.23
N GLU A 146 5.64 4.28 -0.63
CA GLU A 146 4.59 5.27 -0.40
C GLU A 146 3.28 4.83 -1.06
N VAL A 147 2.15 5.00 -0.36
CA VAL A 147 0.83 4.76 -0.95
C VAL A 147 0.41 5.97 -1.78
N TYR A 148 0.16 5.77 -3.07
CA TYR A 148 -0.42 6.78 -3.94
C TYR A 148 -1.95 6.75 -3.89
N ARG A 149 -2.57 7.89 -3.65
CA ARG A 149 -4.02 8.07 -3.81
C ARG A 149 -4.31 8.62 -5.19
N TYR A 150 -5.07 7.86 -5.98
CA TYR A 150 -5.45 8.30 -7.31
C TYR A 150 -6.49 9.42 -7.24
N PRO A 151 -6.41 10.40 -8.14
CA PRO A 151 -7.49 11.38 -8.29
C PRO A 151 -8.74 10.67 -8.83
N MET A 152 -9.92 11.07 -8.35
CA MET A 152 -11.22 10.58 -8.86
C MET A 152 -11.45 9.06 -8.77
N GLN A 153 -10.76 8.35 -7.88
CA GLN A 153 -11.02 6.92 -7.66
C GLN A 153 -12.39 6.71 -7.00
N LEU A 154 -13.16 5.74 -7.48
CA LEU A 154 -14.40 5.30 -6.84
C LEU A 154 -14.09 4.23 -5.79
N PRO A 155 -14.34 4.44 -4.48
CA PRO A 155 -13.94 3.51 -3.43
C PRO A 155 -14.83 2.25 -3.42
N ILE A 156 -14.51 1.29 -4.28
CA ILE A 156 -15.21 -0.01 -4.38
C ILE A 156 -14.50 -1.05 -3.50
N LEU A 157 -13.17 -1.09 -3.60
CA LEU A 157 -12.31 -1.93 -2.78
C LEU A 157 -11.61 -1.09 -1.69
N HIS A 158 -11.36 -1.74 -0.55
CA HIS A 158 -10.69 -1.20 0.63
C HIS A 158 -9.44 -2.00 1.00
#